data_AF-A0A821Y1Q7-F1
#
_entry.id   AF-A0A821Y1Q7-F1
#
_cell.length_a   1.000
_cell.length_b   1.000
_cell.length_c   1.000
_cell.angle_alpha   90.00
_cell.angle_beta   90.00
_cell.angle_gamma   90.00
#
_symmetry.space_group_name_H-M   'P 1'
#
loop_
_entity.id
_entity.type
_entity.pdbx_description
1 polymer ?
#
loop_
_entity_poly.entity_id
_entity_poly.type
_entity_poly.pdbx_seq_one_letter_code
_entity_poly.pdbx_strand_id
1 'polypeptide(L)'
;MTEKNICVLEVLCLGNTIVGIVNRIANPQGSAELGLPLLSILFYGFGLFVTSKYSETGLRVFAWLGVIMLIGMSIVLVFVFMGVLAERHSHVGGTWYANRYPDCQVDIPSNLYSYSFEINPQWSHYYCHQSEIVDYLEKCTDKYGIRSCIHFDTAVTRCDWLDERQLWRVTTVHKNSGDEKYYYGRHLIGAYGLLSNASYPTDIEGFETFEGEMCYTTEWNDKINFKEKRVAVVGTGSSAIQCIPQLHKNFGISHIYVFQRTAAWVTNLKNRTVTPFEK
;
A
#
# COMPACT_ATOMS: atom_id res chain seq x y z
N MET A 1 -3.32 -19.66 29.04
CA MET A 1 -4.03 -18.98 27.93
C MET A 1 -3.16 -19.13 26.70
N THR A 2 -3.67 -19.61 25.56
CA THR A 2 -2.83 -19.96 24.40
C THR A 2 -2.68 -18.80 23.42
N GLU A 3 -1.50 -18.67 22.81
CA GLU A 3 -1.18 -17.62 21.82
C GLU A 3 -2.07 -17.67 20.57
N LYS A 4 -2.62 -18.85 20.26
CA LYS A 4 -3.60 -19.07 19.17
C LYS A 4 -4.85 -18.18 19.22
N ASN A 5 -5.14 -17.59 20.38
CA ASN A 5 -6.27 -16.67 20.57
C ASN A 5 -5.87 -15.18 20.40
N ILE A 6 -4.63 -14.90 20.00
CA ILE A 6 -4.12 -13.56 19.74
C ILE A 6 -3.99 -13.38 18.22
N CYS A 7 -4.48 -12.25 17.72
CA CYS A 7 -4.20 -11.80 16.36
C CYS A 7 -3.32 -10.56 16.42
N VAL A 8 -2.22 -10.51 15.66
CA VAL A 8 -1.42 -9.30 15.50
C VAL A 8 -1.81 -8.64 14.18
N LEU A 9 -2.18 -7.38 14.26
CA LEU A 9 -2.40 -6.50 13.12
C LEU A 9 -1.30 -5.44 13.11
N GLU A 10 -0.44 -5.49 12.10
CA GLU A 10 0.45 -4.37 11.85
C GLU A 10 -0.21 -3.38 10.90
N VAL A 11 -0.10 -2.11 11.29
CA VAL A 11 -0.55 -0.97 10.54
C VAL A 11 0.68 -0.21 10.08
N LEU A 12 0.79 -0.02 8.76
CA LEU A 12 1.91 0.63 8.09
C LEU A 12 2.36 1.90 8.85
N CYS A 13 3.46 1.75 9.59
CA CYS A 13 4.08 2.80 10.38
C CYS A 13 5.48 3.03 9.83
N LEU A 14 5.81 4.27 9.47
CA LEU A 14 7.19 4.63 9.16
C LEU A 14 8.02 4.55 10.46
N GLY A 15 8.77 3.46 10.59
CA GLY A 15 9.86 3.29 11.56
C GLY A 15 9.74 2.03 12.42
N ASN A 16 10.89 1.56 12.91
CA ASN A 16 11.08 0.33 13.66
C ASN A 16 11.10 0.61 15.18
N THR A 17 10.56 -0.32 16.00
CA THR A 17 10.82 -0.57 17.45
C THR A 17 9.53 -1.12 18.09
N ILE A 18 9.38 -2.45 18.21
CA ILE A 18 8.19 -3.13 18.78
C ILE A 18 8.64 -4.31 19.67
N VAL A 19 9.58 -4.11 20.60
CA VAL A 19 10.18 -5.21 21.40
C VAL A 19 9.33 -5.63 22.64
N GLY A 20 8.53 -4.73 23.22
CA GLY A 20 7.85 -4.99 24.51
C GLY A 20 6.44 -5.63 24.44
N ILE A 21 5.97 -5.98 23.25
CA ILE A 21 4.54 -5.98 22.92
C ILE A 21 3.90 -7.36 23.04
N VAL A 22 4.51 -8.37 22.43
CA VAL A 22 3.98 -9.75 22.42
C VAL A 22 3.99 -10.35 23.84
N ASN A 23 5.08 -10.15 24.58
CA ASN A 23 5.23 -10.65 25.95
C ASN A 23 4.19 -10.09 26.93
N ARG A 24 3.73 -8.84 26.73
CA ARG A 24 2.74 -8.19 27.62
C ARG A 24 1.30 -8.71 27.42
N ILE A 25 0.98 -9.18 26.21
CA ILE A 25 -0.35 -9.73 25.88
C ILE A 25 -0.48 -11.19 26.33
N ALA A 26 0.64 -11.92 26.28
CA ALA A 26 0.75 -13.27 26.84
C ALA A 26 0.80 -13.24 28.38
N ASN A 27 1.46 -12.25 28.98
CA ASN A 27 1.66 -12.14 30.43
C ASN A 27 1.52 -10.68 30.95
N PRO A 28 0.32 -10.25 31.41
CA PRO A 28 0.02 -8.86 31.76
C PRO A 28 0.79 -8.25 32.95
N GLN A 29 1.52 -9.05 33.75
CA GLN A 29 2.16 -8.61 35.00
C GLN A 29 3.67 -8.33 34.90
N GLY A 30 4.30 -8.47 33.73
CA GLY A 30 5.74 -8.23 33.55
C GLY A 30 6.11 -6.78 33.22
N SER A 31 7.14 -6.25 33.88
CA SER A 31 7.77 -4.95 33.57
C SER A 31 8.93 -5.12 32.59
N ALA A 32 8.95 -4.35 31.49
CA ALA A 32 10.10 -4.22 30.60
C ALA A 32 10.58 -2.76 30.61
N GLU A 33 11.83 -2.54 31.01
CA GLU A 33 12.48 -1.22 30.98
C GLU A 33 12.97 -0.90 29.57
N LEU A 34 12.62 0.29 29.06
CA LEU A 34 13.11 0.81 27.78
C LEU A 34 14.39 1.64 28.01
N GLY A 35 15.54 1.09 27.64
CA GLY A 35 16.76 1.86 27.42
C GLY A 35 16.97 2.10 25.92
N LEU A 36 16.93 3.35 25.47
CA LEU A 36 17.33 3.72 24.11
C LEU A 36 18.37 4.86 24.15
N PRO A 37 19.50 4.74 23.44
CA PRO A 37 20.40 5.86 23.22
C PRO A 37 19.91 6.74 22.06
N LEU A 38 19.92 8.05 22.28
CA LEU A 38 19.74 9.10 21.27
C LEU A 38 20.91 9.08 20.27
N LEU A 39 20.69 8.66 19.01
CA LEU A 39 21.25 9.31 17.81
C LEU A 39 20.85 8.55 16.53
N SER A 40 19.85 9.06 15.81
CA SER A 40 19.67 8.79 14.37
C SER A 40 18.65 9.76 13.75
N ILE A 41 18.94 11.06 13.86
CA ILE A 41 18.34 12.05 12.97
C ILE A 41 19.09 11.94 11.64
N LEU A 42 18.52 11.26 10.65
CA LEU A 42 19.07 11.20 9.29
C LEU A 42 17.99 11.56 8.24
N PHE A 43 18.21 12.73 7.64
CA PHE A 43 17.83 13.15 6.29
C PHE A 43 16.37 13.00 5.83
N TYR A 44 15.57 14.01 6.14
CA TYR A 44 14.40 14.38 5.33
C TYR A 44 14.86 15.19 4.11
N GLY A 45 14.91 14.54 2.95
CA GLY A 45 15.20 15.20 1.67
C GLY A 45 15.26 14.19 0.53
N PHE A 46 14.11 13.79 -0.01
CA PHE A 46 14.04 12.72 -1.02
C PHE A 46 13.63 13.27 -2.39
N GLY A 47 14.63 13.74 -3.13
CA GLY A 47 14.61 13.83 -4.59
C GLY A 47 15.81 13.05 -5.12
N LEU A 48 15.59 12.07 -6.01
CA LEU A 48 16.67 11.40 -6.73
C LEU A 48 16.73 11.96 -8.15
N PHE A 49 17.83 12.63 -8.47
CA PHE A 49 18.15 13.09 -9.82
C PHE A 49 19.14 12.11 -10.44
N VAL A 50 18.79 11.55 -11.60
CA VAL A 50 19.77 10.89 -12.47
C VAL A 50 19.70 11.58 -13.81
N THR A 51 20.69 12.44 -14.09
CA THR A 51 20.96 12.90 -15.45
C THR A 51 21.97 11.93 -16.04
N SER A 52 21.63 11.18 -17.09
CA SER A 52 22.68 10.70 -18.00
C SER A 52 22.97 11.82 -19.00
N LYS A 53 24.25 12.11 -19.18
CA LYS A 53 24.76 13.15 -20.06
C LYS A 53 24.77 12.60 -21.50
N TYR A 54 24.39 13.46 -22.45
CA TYR A 54 24.46 13.32 -23.92
C TYR A 54 23.38 12.48 -24.65
N SER A 55 22.44 13.17 -25.30
CA SER A 55 22.27 13.15 -26.77
C SER A 55 21.35 14.30 -27.24
N GLU A 56 21.61 14.79 -28.47
CA GLU A 56 21.04 16.01 -29.08
C GLU A 56 19.63 15.82 -29.70
N THR A 57 18.95 14.72 -29.46
CA THR A 57 17.60 14.49 -30.00
C THR A 57 16.57 14.59 -28.87
N GLY A 58 15.97 15.77 -28.76
CA GLY A 58 15.05 16.15 -27.69
C GLY A 58 13.82 15.24 -27.56
N LEU A 59 13.66 14.68 -26.37
CA LEU A 59 12.44 14.82 -25.57
C LEU A 59 12.80 14.51 -24.12
N ARG A 60 12.56 15.47 -23.21
CA ARG A 60 12.77 15.33 -21.77
C ARG A 60 11.44 14.97 -21.14
N VAL A 61 11.35 13.82 -20.47
CA VAL A 61 10.15 13.47 -19.68
C VAL A 61 10.56 13.37 -18.21
N PHE A 62 10.00 14.28 -17.42
CA PHE A 62 10.07 14.34 -15.96
C PHE A 62 8.73 13.87 -15.40
N ALA A 63 8.73 13.12 -14.29
CA ALA A 63 7.55 13.04 -13.43
C ALA A 63 7.94 12.63 -12.00
N TRP A 64 7.71 13.56 -11.08
CA TRP A 64 7.49 13.32 -9.65
C TRP A 64 6.03 13.67 -9.42
N LEU A 65 5.24 12.85 -8.72
CA LEU A 65 3.95 13.18 -8.05
C LEU A 65 3.39 11.92 -7.37
N GLY A 66 2.69 12.11 -6.26
CA GLY A 66 2.44 11.13 -5.20
C GLY A 66 1.65 9.86 -5.56
N VAL A 67 1.58 9.00 -4.55
CA VAL A 67 1.16 7.58 -4.42
C VAL A 67 -0.10 7.12 -5.20
N ILE A 68 -0.84 8.02 -5.82
CA ILE A 68 -2.23 7.80 -6.24
C ILE A 68 -2.49 8.07 -7.74
N MET A 69 -1.65 8.83 -8.44
CA MET A 69 -1.97 9.29 -9.81
C MET A 69 -1.36 8.45 -10.95
N LEU A 70 -0.67 7.33 -10.66
CA LEU A 70 0.18 6.66 -11.63
C LEU A 70 -0.57 5.84 -12.72
N ILE A 71 -1.79 5.34 -12.45
CA ILE A 71 -2.61 4.71 -13.51
C ILE A 71 -3.08 5.75 -14.54
N GLY A 72 -3.25 7.02 -14.16
CA GLY A 72 -3.58 8.11 -15.09
C GLY A 72 -2.46 8.39 -16.08
N MET A 73 -1.22 8.24 -15.63
CA MET A 73 -0.04 8.31 -16.49
C MET A 73 0.05 7.08 -17.41
N SER A 74 -0.32 5.88 -16.94
CA SER A 74 -0.43 4.69 -17.80
C SER A 74 -1.47 4.86 -18.91
N ILE A 75 -2.60 5.54 -18.66
CA ILE A 75 -3.59 5.85 -19.71
C ILE A 75 -3.00 6.81 -20.76
N VAL A 76 -2.30 7.86 -20.33
CA VAL A 76 -1.61 8.79 -21.27
C VAL A 76 -0.47 8.07 -22.02
N LEU A 77 0.23 7.14 -21.39
CA LEU A 77 1.37 6.43 -21.97
C LEU A 77 0.96 5.27 -22.88
N VAL A 78 -0.11 4.52 -22.60
CA VAL A 78 -0.59 3.44 -23.49
C VAL A 78 -1.08 4.00 -24.82
N PHE A 79 -1.63 5.22 -24.84
CA PHE A 79 -1.99 5.90 -26.09
C PHE A 79 -0.78 6.39 -26.90
N VAL A 80 0.42 6.45 -26.30
CA VAL A 80 1.62 7.03 -26.95
C VAL A 80 2.72 5.98 -27.21
N PHE A 81 2.76 4.89 -26.44
CA PHE A 81 3.84 3.90 -26.50
C PHE A 81 3.28 2.47 -26.49
N MET A 82 3.58 1.69 -27.53
CA MET A 82 3.49 0.23 -27.52
C MET A 82 4.46 -0.32 -26.45
N GLY A 83 3.97 -0.53 -25.23
CA GLY A 83 4.77 -0.95 -24.08
C GLY A 83 4.17 -2.15 -23.35
N VAL A 84 5.02 -2.84 -22.60
CA VAL A 84 4.62 -3.93 -21.70
C VAL A 84 4.37 -3.33 -20.31
N LEU A 85 3.17 -3.54 -19.76
CA LEU A 85 2.87 -3.19 -18.37
C LEU A 85 2.93 -4.46 -17.53
N ALA A 86 3.60 -4.42 -16.39
CA ALA A 86 3.66 -5.54 -15.44
C ALA A 86 3.03 -5.11 -14.12
N GLU A 87 2.10 -5.92 -13.63
CA GLU A 87 1.43 -5.74 -12.34
C GLU A 87 1.59 -7.04 -11.55
N ARG A 88 2.08 -6.93 -10.32
CA ARG A 88 2.30 -8.09 -9.44
C ARG A 88 1.00 -8.63 -8.86
N HIS A 89 -0.06 -7.83 -8.85
CA HIS A 89 -1.39 -8.24 -8.42
C HIS A 89 -2.15 -8.87 -9.60
N SER A 90 -3.23 -9.57 -9.30
CA SER A 90 -4.08 -10.19 -10.33
C SER A 90 -5.05 -9.20 -10.99
N HIS A 91 -5.13 -7.97 -10.45
CA HIS A 91 -6.06 -6.92 -10.88
C HIS A 91 -5.40 -5.54 -10.75
N VAL A 92 -6.03 -4.54 -11.35
CA VAL A 92 -5.60 -3.13 -11.23
C VAL A 92 -6.01 -2.55 -9.88
N GLY A 93 -5.37 -1.45 -9.50
CA GLY A 93 -5.75 -0.67 -8.32
C GLY A 93 -4.57 -0.29 -7.43
N GLY A 94 -3.44 -0.99 -7.55
CA GLY A 94 -2.23 -0.71 -6.77
C GLY A 94 -2.51 -0.70 -5.28
N THR A 95 -2.22 0.42 -4.61
CA THR A 95 -2.53 0.63 -3.18
C THR A 95 -3.98 0.28 -2.82
N TRP A 96 -4.93 0.62 -3.69
CA TRP A 96 -6.35 0.35 -3.46
C TRP A 96 -6.71 -1.11 -3.65
N TYR A 97 -5.98 -1.85 -4.50
CA TYR A 97 -6.16 -3.30 -4.57
C TYR A 97 -5.58 -4.00 -3.34
N ALA A 98 -4.40 -3.55 -2.87
CA ALA A 98 -3.68 -4.18 -1.77
C ALA A 98 -4.36 -3.95 -0.39
N ASN A 99 -4.79 -2.72 -0.11
CA ASN A 99 -5.35 -2.35 1.19
C ASN A 99 -6.84 -2.64 1.24
N ARG A 100 -7.22 -3.79 1.81
CA ARG A 100 -8.63 -4.22 1.95
C ARG A 100 -9.10 -4.26 3.39
N TYR A 101 -8.36 -3.60 4.28
CA TYR A 101 -8.71 -3.51 5.69
C TYR A 101 -10.01 -2.71 5.91
N PRO A 102 -10.76 -2.97 7.01
CA PRO A 102 -12.02 -2.30 7.30
C PRO A 102 -11.89 -0.77 7.32
N ASP A 103 -12.86 -0.08 6.70
CA ASP A 103 -12.90 1.39 6.57
C ASP A 103 -11.78 2.03 5.73
N CYS A 104 -11.02 1.26 4.95
CA CYS A 104 -10.02 1.86 4.07
C CYS A 104 -10.71 2.88 3.13
N GLN A 105 -10.30 4.14 3.23
CA GLN A 105 -10.92 5.26 2.53
C GLN A 105 -9.89 6.36 2.27
N VAL A 106 -10.26 7.34 1.45
CA VAL A 106 -9.43 8.52 1.18
C VAL A 106 -9.53 9.56 2.28
N ASP A 107 -8.47 10.35 2.42
CA ASP A 107 -8.41 11.48 3.37
C ASP A 107 -8.63 12.84 2.66
N ILE A 108 -8.95 12.84 1.36
CA ILE A 108 -9.29 14.03 0.58
C ILE A 108 -10.68 13.88 -0.06
N PRO A 109 -11.38 14.98 -0.39
CA PRO A 109 -12.69 14.92 -1.02
C PRO A 109 -12.71 14.04 -2.27
N SER A 110 -13.69 13.13 -2.39
CA SER A 110 -13.76 12.12 -3.45
C SER A 110 -13.78 12.74 -4.85
N ASN A 111 -14.38 13.91 -5.02
CA ASN A 111 -14.41 14.62 -6.31
C ASN A 111 -13.01 15.06 -6.79
N LEU A 112 -12.03 15.16 -5.88
CA LEU A 112 -10.63 15.40 -6.18
C LEU A 112 -9.83 14.10 -6.31
N TYR A 113 -10.48 12.96 -6.07
CA TYR A 113 -9.91 11.63 -6.08
C TYR A 113 -10.24 10.86 -7.37
N SER A 114 -10.22 11.57 -8.50
CA SER A 114 -10.40 11.03 -9.84
C SER A 114 -9.32 11.59 -10.76
N TYR A 115 -9.07 10.95 -11.89
CA TYR A 115 -8.31 11.58 -12.97
C TYR A 115 -9.02 12.85 -13.42
N SER A 116 -8.25 13.92 -13.60
CA SER A 116 -8.78 15.19 -14.10
C SER A 116 -9.44 15.08 -15.47
N PHE A 117 -9.08 14.06 -16.25
CA PHE A 117 -9.65 13.76 -17.56
C PHE A 117 -10.82 12.76 -17.51
N GLU A 118 -11.06 12.10 -16.38
CA GLU A 118 -12.13 11.11 -16.19
C GLU A 118 -12.72 11.28 -14.79
N ILE A 119 -13.44 12.38 -14.57
CA ILE A 119 -14.07 12.66 -13.28
C ILE A 119 -15.19 11.65 -13.02
N ASN A 120 -15.28 11.14 -11.79
CA ASN A 120 -16.37 10.27 -11.37
C ASN A 120 -17.43 11.06 -10.59
N PRO A 121 -18.63 11.32 -11.15
CA PRO A 121 -19.72 11.97 -10.41
C PRO A 121 -20.48 11.00 -9.49
N GLN A 122 -20.17 9.70 -9.52
CA GLN A 122 -20.93 8.67 -8.82
C GLN A 122 -20.39 8.31 -7.44
N TRP A 123 -19.43 9.07 -6.91
CA TRP A 123 -18.97 8.89 -5.52
C TRP A 123 -20.15 8.91 -4.55
N SER A 124 -20.25 7.87 -3.74
CA SER A 124 -21.36 7.73 -2.79
C SER A 124 -21.14 8.56 -1.52
N HIS A 125 -19.88 8.80 -1.16
CA HIS A 125 -19.46 9.49 0.05
C HIS A 125 -18.47 10.63 -0.23
N TYR A 126 -18.44 11.63 0.65
CA TYR A 126 -17.51 12.76 0.54
C TYR A 126 -16.04 12.32 0.66
N TYR A 127 -15.79 11.23 1.38
CA TYR A 127 -14.54 10.47 1.37
C TYR A 127 -14.86 9.03 0.95
N CYS A 128 -14.59 8.65 -0.29
CA CYS A 128 -14.99 7.36 -0.83
C CYS A 128 -14.17 6.21 -0.23
N HIS A 129 -14.83 5.06 -0.08
CA HIS A 129 -14.18 3.86 0.39
C HIS A 129 -13.36 3.21 -0.73
N GLN A 130 -12.41 2.38 -0.32
CA GLN A 130 -11.49 1.68 -1.21
C GLN A 130 -12.19 0.92 -2.34
N SER A 131 -13.32 0.27 -2.08
CA SER A 131 -14.07 -0.48 -3.09
C SER A 131 -14.53 0.39 -4.26
N GLU A 132 -15.05 1.60 -4.00
CA GLU A 132 -15.47 2.53 -5.04
C GLU A 132 -14.29 3.00 -5.89
N ILE A 133 -13.12 3.13 -5.29
CA ILE A 133 -11.89 3.55 -5.98
C ILE A 133 -11.38 2.44 -6.88
N VAL A 134 -11.37 1.18 -6.40
CA VAL A 134 -11.03 0.03 -7.23
C VAL A 134 -12.00 -0.06 -8.41
N ASP A 135 -13.31 0.04 -8.18
CA ASP A 135 -14.31 0.03 -9.25
C ASP A 135 -14.09 1.15 -10.27
N TYR A 136 -13.74 2.35 -9.81
CA TYR A 136 -13.39 3.48 -10.67
C TYR A 136 -12.16 3.19 -11.54
N LEU A 137 -11.10 2.61 -10.95
CA LEU A 137 -9.86 2.27 -11.65
C LEU A 137 -10.06 1.12 -12.65
N GLU A 138 -10.87 0.12 -12.30
CA GLU A 138 -11.28 -0.97 -13.19
C GLU A 138 -12.04 -0.41 -14.40
N LYS A 139 -13.03 0.47 -14.17
CA LYS A 139 -13.78 1.14 -15.25
C LYS A 139 -12.89 1.97 -16.17
N CYS A 140 -11.94 2.72 -15.61
CA CYS A 140 -10.97 3.46 -16.43
C CYS A 140 -10.11 2.50 -17.25
N THR A 141 -9.65 1.41 -16.64
CA THR A 141 -8.80 0.40 -17.29
C THR A 141 -9.51 -0.22 -18.49
N ASP A 142 -10.79 -0.54 -18.35
CA ASP A 142 -11.60 -1.09 -19.45
C ASP A 142 -11.95 -0.04 -20.50
N LYS A 143 -12.38 1.16 -20.08
CA LYS A 143 -12.78 2.26 -20.99
C LYS A 143 -11.68 2.63 -21.98
N TYR A 144 -10.43 2.65 -21.52
CA TYR A 144 -9.27 3.01 -22.35
C TYR A 144 -8.57 1.80 -22.99
N GLY A 145 -9.12 0.59 -22.83
CA GLY A 145 -8.57 -0.62 -23.46
C GLY A 145 -7.18 -1.02 -22.97
N ILE A 146 -6.74 -0.54 -21.80
CA ILE A 146 -5.38 -0.78 -21.31
C ILE A 146 -5.23 -2.16 -20.66
N ARG A 147 -6.33 -2.83 -20.29
CA ARG A 147 -6.29 -4.13 -19.59
C ARG A 147 -5.48 -5.18 -20.34
N SER A 148 -5.63 -5.24 -21.67
CA SER A 148 -4.93 -6.21 -22.52
C SER A 148 -3.42 -5.97 -22.60
N CYS A 149 -2.95 -4.78 -22.23
CA CYS A 149 -1.53 -4.43 -22.19
C CYS A 149 -0.87 -4.79 -20.85
N ILE A 150 -1.66 -5.19 -19.84
CA ILE A 150 -1.18 -5.50 -18.49
C ILE A 150 -0.94 -7.00 -18.35
N HIS A 151 0.30 -7.35 -18.03
CA HIS A 151 0.66 -8.66 -17.53
C HIS A 151 0.44 -8.68 -16.02
N PHE A 152 -0.70 -9.23 -15.61
CA PHE A 152 -1.02 -9.48 -14.20
C PHE A 152 -0.21 -10.62 -13.62
N ASP A 153 -0.24 -10.74 -12.29
CA ASP A 153 0.51 -11.76 -11.53
C ASP A 153 2.01 -11.78 -11.89
N THR A 154 2.55 -10.66 -12.35
CA THR A 154 3.90 -10.55 -12.91
C THR A 154 4.71 -9.53 -12.12
N ALA A 155 5.60 -10.00 -11.26
CA ALA A 155 6.45 -9.14 -10.44
C ALA A 155 7.74 -8.79 -11.19
N VAL A 156 8.07 -7.50 -11.27
CA VAL A 156 9.40 -7.04 -11.71
C VAL A 156 10.39 -7.28 -10.57
N THR A 157 11.43 -8.07 -10.79
CA THR A 157 12.43 -8.43 -9.77
C THR A 157 13.76 -7.71 -9.98
N ARG A 158 14.06 -7.29 -11.21
CA ARG A 158 15.33 -6.63 -11.55
C ARG A 158 15.20 -5.75 -12.79
N CYS A 159 15.93 -4.63 -12.79
CA CYS A 159 16.08 -3.74 -13.94
C CYS A 159 17.58 -3.42 -14.12
N ASP A 160 18.17 -3.87 -15.22
CA ASP A 160 19.56 -3.62 -15.56
C ASP A 160 19.66 -2.71 -16.79
N TRP A 161 20.50 -1.68 -16.74
CA TRP A 161 20.88 -0.94 -17.94
C TRP A 161 21.99 -1.68 -18.68
N LEU A 162 21.84 -1.89 -19.98
CA LEU A 162 22.82 -2.55 -20.84
C LEU A 162 23.54 -1.51 -21.70
N ASP A 163 24.72 -1.06 -21.26
CA ASP A 163 25.48 0.01 -21.92
C ASP A 163 25.79 -0.28 -23.40
N GLU A 164 26.16 -1.53 -23.74
CA GLU A 164 26.47 -1.90 -25.13
C GLU A 164 25.27 -1.76 -26.07
N ARG A 165 24.06 -1.91 -25.55
CA ARG A 165 22.81 -1.91 -26.34
C ARG A 165 22.01 -0.63 -26.17
N GLN A 166 22.34 0.19 -25.16
CA GLN A 166 21.57 1.36 -24.75
C GLN A 166 20.09 1.01 -24.50
N LEU A 167 19.86 -0.09 -23.77
CA LEU A 167 18.53 -0.61 -23.43
C LEU A 167 18.47 -1.02 -21.96
N TRP A 168 17.29 -0.90 -21.37
CA TRP A 168 16.93 -1.60 -20.14
C TRP A 168 16.61 -3.07 -20.44
N ARG A 169 17.14 -3.96 -19.60
CA ARG A 169 16.66 -5.33 -19.43
C ARG A 169 15.86 -5.41 -18.13
N VAL A 170 14.60 -5.76 -18.23
CA VAL A 170 13.69 -5.95 -17.10
C VAL A 170 13.44 -7.44 -16.92
N THR A 171 13.76 -7.96 -15.74
CA THR A 171 13.45 -9.33 -15.33
C THR A 171 12.13 -9.33 -14.58
N THR A 172 11.22 -10.20 -15.01
CA THR A 172 9.93 -10.42 -14.36
C THR A 172 9.75 -11.88 -13.99
N VAL A 173 9.07 -12.14 -12.89
CA VAL A 173 8.68 -13.49 -12.45
C VAL A 173 7.16 -13.55 -12.34
N HIS A 174 6.55 -14.54 -12.98
CA HIS A 174 5.12 -14.82 -12.81
C HIS A 174 4.88 -15.51 -11.47
N LYS A 175 3.99 -14.96 -10.63
CA LYS A 175 3.79 -15.38 -9.24
C LYS A 175 3.36 -16.84 -9.09
N ASN A 176 2.50 -17.33 -9.99
CA ASN A 176 1.91 -18.65 -9.85
C ASN A 176 2.79 -19.76 -10.44
N SER A 177 3.46 -19.50 -11.55
CA SER A 177 4.30 -20.50 -12.23
C SER A 177 5.79 -20.41 -11.86
N GLY A 178 6.24 -19.26 -11.35
CA GLY A 178 7.65 -18.98 -11.15
C GLY A 178 8.41 -18.68 -12.44
N ASP A 179 7.72 -18.59 -13.59
CA ASP A 179 8.37 -18.36 -14.88
C ASP A 179 9.06 -17.02 -14.93
N GLU A 180 10.36 -17.04 -15.18
CA GLU A 180 11.16 -15.85 -15.40
C GLU A 180 11.10 -15.43 -16.88
N LYS A 181 10.86 -14.14 -17.13
CA LYS A 181 10.87 -13.54 -18.46
C LYS A 181 11.72 -12.28 -18.46
N TYR A 182 12.27 -11.97 -19.64
CA TYR A 182 13.06 -10.77 -19.88
C TYR A 182 12.38 -9.88 -20.91
N TYR A 183 12.24 -8.61 -20.57
CA TYR A 183 11.78 -7.56 -21.48
C TYR A 183 12.90 -6.57 -21.75
N TYR A 184 12.97 -6.06 -22.98
CA TYR A 184 13.98 -5.11 -23.40
C TYR A 184 13.33 -3.84 -23.92
N GLY A 185 13.76 -2.67 -23.43
CA GLY A 185 13.16 -1.40 -23.80
C GLY A 185 14.11 -0.22 -23.64
N ARG A 186 13.94 0.83 -24.44
CA ARG A 186 14.72 2.07 -24.31
C ARG A 186 14.30 2.90 -23.10
N HIS A 187 13.05 2.76 -22.70
CA HIS A 187 12.45 3.52 -21.62
C HIS A 187 11.90 2.57 -20.56
N LEU A 188 12.10 2.93 -19.30
CA LEU A 188 11.57 2.24 -18.14
C LEU A 188 10.84 3.27 -17.28
N ILE A 189 9.58 3.00 -16.97
CA ILE A 189 8.73 3.89 -16.17
C ILE A 189 8.36 3.13 -14.90
N GLY A 190 8.90 3.58 -13.77
CA GLY A 190 8.63 3.00 -12.46
C GLY A 190 7.35 3.57 -11.85
N ALA A 191 6.29 2.76 -11.80
CA ALA A 191 5.01 3.09 -11.19
C ALA A 191 4.67 2.19 -9.98
N TYR A 192 5.68 1.79 -9.20
CA TYR A 192 5.57 0.72 -8.19
C TYR A 192 4.89 1.12 -6.86
N GLY A 193 4.60 2.41 -6.66
CA GLY A 193 3.93 2.93 -5.46
C GLY A 193 4.81 2.91 -4.21
N LEU A 194 4.80 3.98 -3.41
CA LEU A 194 5.65 4.09 -2.21
C LEU A 194 5.08 3.35 -0.99
N LEU A 195 3.78 3.03 -0.98
CA LEU A 195 3.06 2.45 0.16
C LEU A 195 2.45 1.08 -0.18
N SER A 196 3.09 0.35 -1.09
CA SER A 196 2.58 -0.91 -1.62
C SER A 196 3.14 -2.15 -0.90
N ASN A 197 4.27 -2.04 -0.20
CA ASN A 197 4.87 -3.16 0.53
C ASN A 197 4.51 -3.10 2.01
N ALA A 198 4.21 -4.26 2.60
CA ALA A 198 4.17 -4.38 4.05
C ALA A 198 5.54 -4.02 4.64
N SER A 199 5.52 -3.25 5.72
CA SER A 199 6.66 -3.16 6.61
C SER A 199 6.63 -4.43 7.44
N TYR A 200 7.67 -5.25 7.37
CA TYR A 200 7.80 -6.41 8.25
C TYR A 200 8.78 -6.03 9.37
N PRO A 201 8.37 -6.07 10.64
CA PRO A 201 9.21 -5.69 11.74
C PRO A 201 10.27 -6.76 11.92
N THR A 202 11.51 -6.41 11.64
CA THR A 202 12.67 -7.32 11.69
C THR A 202 13.39 -7.27 13.03
N ASP A 203 12.99 -6.35 13.90
CA ASP A 203 13.64 -6.03 15.18
C ASP A 203 12.82 -6.50 16.40
N ILE A 204 11.82 -7.37 16.20
CA ILE A 204 10.99 -7.92 17.28
C ILE A 204 11.47 -9.31 17.65
N GLU A 205 12.09 -9.42 18.82
CA GLU A 205 12.43 -10.72 19.40
C GLU A 205 11.16 -11.54 19.68
N GLY A 206 11.17 -12.82 19.28
CA GLY A 206 10.03 -13.74 19.45
C GLY A 206 8.90 -13.59 18.42
N PHE A 207 9.04 -12.69 17.43
CA PHE A 207 8.05 -12.52 16.37
C PHE A 207 7.88 -13.78 15.50
N GLU A 208 9.00 -14.41 15.13
CA GLU A 208 9.04 -15.64 14.32
C GLU A 208 8.43 -16.86 15.04
N THR A 209 8.34 -16.81 16.37
CA THR A 209 7.80 -17.90 17.20
C THR A 209 6.34 -17.71 17.58
N PHE A 210 5.72 -16.60 17.19
CA PHE A 210 4.33 -16.31 17.54
C PHE A 210 3.37 -17.28 16.83
N GLU A 211 2.61 -18.05 17.62
CA GLU A 211 1.69 -19.08 17.07
C GLU A 211 0.31 -18.54 16.69
N GLY A 212 0.03 -17.26 16.95
CA GLY A 212 -1.25 -16.63 16.59
C GLY A 212 -1.31 -16.19 15.13
N GLU A 213 -2.47 -15.72 14.70
CA GLU A 213 -2.63 -15.20 13.34
C GLU A 213 -2.04 -13.80 13.22
N MET A 214 -1.34 -13.55 12.12
CA MET A 214 -0.76 -12.24 11.80
C MET A 214 -1.36 -11.70 10.50
N CYS A 215 -1.63 -10.40 10.48
CA CYS A 215 -2.19 -9.69 9.35
C CYS A 215 -1.50 -8.33 9.19
N TYR A 216 -1.23 -7.93 7.96
CA TYR A 216 -0.71 -6.60 7.63
C TYR A 216 -1.82 -5.85 6.88
N THR A 217 -2.02 -4.56 7.15
CA THR A 217 -3.08 -3.79 6.48
C THR A 217 -2.95 -3.78 4.95
N THR A 218 -1.72 -3.84 4.43
CA THR A 218 -1.42 -3.93 2.98
C THR A 218 -1.56 -5.33 2.39
N GLU A 219 -1.70 -6.35 3.21
CA GLU A 219 -1.85 -7.77 2.82
C GLU A 219 -3.05 -8.38 3.55
N TRP A 220 -4.14 -7.60 3.60
CA TRP A 220 -5.30 -7.93 4.41
C TRP A 220 -5.87 -9.31 4.05
N ASN A 221 -5.99 -10.17 5.07
CA ASN A 221 -6.50 -11.53 4.94
C ASN A 221 -7.93 -11.64 5.47
N ASP A 222 -8.90 -11.67 4.55
CA ASP A 222 -10.33 -11.80 4.85
C ASP A 222 -10.71 -13.11 5.55
N LYS A 223 -9.80 -14.09 5.58
CA LYS A 223 -10.05 -15.41 6.20
C LYS A 223 -9.84 -15.40 7.72
N ILE A 224 -9.23 -14.36 8.28
CA ILE A 224 -8.98 -14.28 9.71
C ILE A 224 -10.30 -14.04 10.44
N ASN A 225 -10.69 -15.01 11.29
CA ASN A 225 -11.85 -14.85 12.14
C ASN A 225 -11.47 -14.09 13.42
N PHE A 226 -11.90 -12.84 13.55
CA PHE A 226 -11.60 -11.98 14.70
C PHE A 226 -12.53 -12.20 15.91
N LYS A 227 -13.61 -12.98 15.75
CA LYS A 227 -14.61 -13.17 16.81
C LYS A 227 -13.99 -13.77 18.06
N GLU A 228 -14.29 -13.16 19.21
CA GLU A 228 -13.83 -13.53 20.55
C GLU A 228 -12.29 -13.49 20.74
N LYS A 229 -11.52 -13.12 19.72
CA LYS A 229 -10.06 -13.00 19.80
C LYS A 229 -9.63 -11.75 20.52
N ARG A 230 -8.41 -11.81 21.06
CA ARG A 230 -7.67 -10.64 21.53
C ARG A 230 -6.79 -10.15 20.40
N VAL A 231 -6.90 -8.88 20.03
CA VAL A 231 -6.16 -8.33 18.89
C VAL A 231 -5.11 -7.34 19.38
N ALA A 232 -3.88 -7.54 18.96
CA ALA A 232 -2.77 -6.61 19.14
C ALA A 232 -2.66 -5.76 17.88
N VAL A 233 -2.85 -4.45 17.97
CA VAL A 233 -2.67 -3.54 16.86
C VAL A 233 -1.38 -2.77 17.07
N VAL A 234 -0.46 -2.92 16.13
CA VAL A 234 0.86 -2.32 16.18
C VAL A 234 0.93 -1.20 15.16
N GLY A 235 1.18 0.02 15.65
CA GLY A 235 1.11 1.24 14.85
C GLY A 235 -0.19 2.01 15.03
N THR A 236 -0.11 3.32 14.85
CA THR A 236 -1.22 4.29 15.06
C THR A 236 -1.30 5.32 13.94
N GLY A 237 -0.84 4.96 12.74
CA GLY A 237 -0.97 5.77 11.52
C GLY A 237 -2.41 5.83 10.99
N SER A 238 -2.59 6.44 9.81
CA SER A 238 -3.92 6.61 9.18
C SER A 238 -4.70 5.29 9.08
N SER A 239 -4.04 4.21 8.65
CA SER A 239 -4.67 2.89 8.54
C SER A 239 -5.17 2.33 9.88
N ALA A 240 -4.53 2.65 11.01
CA ALA A 240 -4.98 2.20 12.35
C ALA A 240 -6.20 3.01 12.80
N ILE A 241 -6.16 4.32 12.56
CA ILE A 241 -7.25 5.25 12.89
C ILE A 241 -8.53 4.83 12.16
N GLN A 242 -8.42 4.38 10.92
CA GLN A 242 -9.53 3.85 10.13
C GLN A 242 -9.95 2.43 10.58
N CYS A 243 -8.98 1.51 10.75
CA CYS A 243 -9.26 0.09 10.96
C CYS A 243 -9.76 -0.25 12.37
N ILE A 244 -9.12 0.30 13.42
CA ILE A 244 -9.40 -0.06 14.83
C ILE A 244 -10.89 0.14 15.20
N PRO A 245 -11.53 1.29 14.88
CA PRO A 245 -12.94 1.50 15.23
C PRO A 245 -13.87 0.47 14.58
N GLN A 246 -13.64 0.08 13.33
CA GLN A 246 -14.48 -0.90 12.65
C GLN A 246 -14.23 -2.31 13.17
N LEU A 247 -12.97 -2.67 13.45
CA LEU A 247 -12.63 -3.93 14.10
C LEU A 247 -13.36 -4.09 15.43
N HIS A 248 -13.30 -3.07 16.29
CA HIS A 248 -13.99 -3.10 17.58
C HIS A 248 -15.51 -3.25 17.44
N LYS A 249 -16.14 -2.53 16.49
CA LYS A 249 -17.60 -2.49 16.35
C LYS A 249 -18.19 -3.72 15.66
N ASN A 250 -17.53 -4.23 14.62
CA ASN A 250 -18.17 -5.12 13.65
C ASN A 250 -17.63 -6.55 13.67
N PHE A 251 -16.49 -6.81 14.31
CA PHE A 251 -15.79 -8.10 14.20
C PHE A 251 -15.89 -8.99 15.46
N GLY A 252 -16.65 -8.56 16.48
CA GLY A 252 -16.89 -9.36 17.68
C GLY A 252 -15.64 -9.66 18.50
N ILE A 253 -14.63 -8.79 18.42
CA ILE A 253 -13.34 -8.91 19.12
C ILE A 253 -13.56 -8.81 20.64
N SER A 254 -12.89 -9.67 21.42
CA SER A 254 -13.01 -9.64 22.88
C SER A 254 -12.19 -8.53 23.53
N HIS A 255 -11.01 -8.22 22.96
CA HIS A 255 -10.16 -7.14 23.44
C HIS A 255 -9.23 -6.61 22.35
N ILE A 256 -8.97 -5.30 22.31
CA ILE A 256 -7.97 -4.69 21.43
C ILE A 256 -6.88 -4.03 22.28
N TYR A 257 -5.64 -4.45 22.09
CA TYR A 257 -4.45 -3.81 22.61
C TYR A 257 -3.83 -2.94 21.53
N VAL A 258 -3.72 -1.63 21.77
CA VAL A 258 -3.11 -0.69 20.81
C VAL A 258 -1.70 -0.35 21.26
N PHE A 259 -0.73 -0.60 20.39
CA PHE A 259 0.68 -0.33 20.65
C PHE A 259 1.14 0.88 19.85
N GLN A 260 1.20 2.01 20.55
CA GLN A 260 1.53 3.30 20.01
C GLN A 260 2.98 3.66 20.34
N ARG A 261 3.82 3.83 19.31
CA ARG A 261 5.16 4.43 19.48
C ARG A 261 5.09 5.95 19.53
N THR A 262 4.41 6.55 18.56
CA THR A 262 4.29 8.01 18.42
C THR A 262 2.83 8.37 18.24
N ALA A 263 2.30 9.23 19.12
CA ALA A 263 0.92 9.68 19.02
C ALA A 263 0.71 10.58 17.78
N ALA A 264 -0.30 10.26 16.98
CA ALA A 264 -0.73 11.10 15.87
C ALA A 264 -1.80 12.10 16.32
N TRP A 265 -1.85 13.26 15.66
CA TRP A 265 -2.98 14.18 15.77
C TRP A 265 -4.12 13.67 14.90
N VAL A 266 -5.33 13.61 15.46
CA VAL A 266 -6.52 13.11 14.77
C VAL A 266 -7.60 14.16 14.77
N THR A 267 -8.23 14.35 13.61
CA THR A 267 -9.42 15.19 13.46
C THR A 267 -10.60 14.32 13.04
N ASN A 268 -11.81 14.79 13.28
CA ASN A 268 -13.02 14.07 12.90
C ASN A 268 -13.27 14.22 11.39
N LEU A 269 -13.06 13.12 10.65
CA LEU A 269 -13.50 13.02 9.26
C LEU A 269 -15.03 12.78 9.22
N LYS A 270 -15.80 13.85 9.00
CA LYS A 270 -17.25 13.72 8.78
C LYS A 270 -17.53 13.15 7.40
N ASN A 271 -17.52 11.83 7.27
CA ASN A 271 -17.82 11.16 6.02
C ASN A 271 -19.33 11.03 5.80
N ARG A 272 -19.91 11.96 5.04
CA ARG A 272 -21.34 11.98 4.72
C ARG A 272 -21.60 11.45 3.32
N THR A 273 -22.81 10.97 3.09
CA THR A 273 -23.31 10.66 1.75
C THR A 273 -23.36 11.93 0.89
N VAL A 274 -22.95 11.80 -0.38
CA VAL A 274 -23.03 12.88 -1.38
C VAL A 274 -24.47 13.00 -1.87
N THR A 275 -25.00 14.21 -1.88
CA THR A 275 -26.38 14.46 -2.33
C THR A 275 -26.47 14.47 -3.86
N PRO A 276 -27.65 14.22 -4.46
CA PRO A 276 -27.81 14.27 -5.91
C PRO A 276 -27.44 15.60 -6.57
N PHE A 277 -27.49 16.72 -5.84
CA PHE A 277 -27.12 18.04 -6.35
C PHE A 277 -25.59 18.24 -6.46
N GLU A 278 -24.82 17.48 -5.68
CA GLU A 278 -23.36 17.56 -5.65
C GLU A 278 -22.67 16.61 -6.64
N LYS A 279 -23.46 15.75 -7.30
CA LYS A 279 -23.02 14.82 -8.34
C LYS A 279 -23.09 15.48 -9.72
#